data_AF-A0A7S0C6S1-F1
#
_entry.id   AF-A0A7S0C6S1-F1
#
_cell.length_a   1.000
_cell.length_b   1.000
_cell.length_c   1.000
_cell.angle_alpha   90.00
_cell.angle_beta   90.00
_cell.angle_gamma   90.00
#
_symmetry.space_group_name_H-M   'P 1'
#
loop_
_entity.id
_entity.type
_entity.pdbx_description
1 polymer ?
#
loop_
_entity_poly.entity_id
_entity_poly.type
_entity_poly.pdbx_seq_one_letter_code
_entity_poly.pdbx_strand_id
1 'polypeptide(L)'
;MISSLVFTSLSSSKFRFDIKRWKIFADLMVDLGITLEVAATIVPKVHFLPMICLGNVCKAMCGVAAGACGGAINLHWATGSDISEINAKFGAQNTISGGIGLVVGALFARSIDLVSQTTLWKLYVSLTVFHIYANIKSM
;
A
#
# COMPACT_ATOMS: atom_id res chain seq x y z
N MET A 1 4.55 13.58 -4.80
CA MET A 1 3.71 14.80 -4.58
C MET A 1 2.84 15.15 -5.78
N ILE A 2 3.39 15.44 -6.97
CA ILE A 2 2.58 15.82 -8.15
C ILE A 2 1.52 14.75 -8.50
N SER A 3 1.92 13.48 -8.54
CA SER A 3 0.98 12.36 -8.77
C SER A 3 -0.17 12.35 -7.76
N SER A 4 0.10 12.52 -6.46
CA SER A 4 -0.92 12.61 -5.42
C SER A 4 -1.88 13.77 -5.64
N LEU A 5 -1.37 14.95 -6.01
CA LEU A 5 -2.18 16.15 -6.25
C LEU A 5 -3.10 15.97 -7.46
N VAL A 6 -2.55 15.49 -8.58
CA VAL A 6 -3.32 15.23 -9.80
C VAL A 6 -4.36 14.13 -9.56
N PHE A 7 -3.99 13.05 -8.88
CA PHE A 7 -4.94 11.97 -8.60
C PHE A 7 -6.06 12.42 -7.64
N THR A 8 -5.71 13.22 -6.62
CA THR A 8 -6.68 13.80 -5.69
C THR A 8 -7.66 14.74 -6.42
N SER A 9 -7.17 15.61 -7.30
CA SER A 9 -8.05 16.54 -8.02
C SER A 9 -9.03 15.81 -8.95
N LEU A 10 -8.60 14.71 -9.56
CA LEU A 10 -9.43 13.92 -10.48
C LEU A 10 -10.41 12.95 -9.79
N SER A 11 -10.06 12.46 -8.59
CA SER A 11 -10.76 11.30 -7.98
C SER A 11 -11.39 11.57 -6.62
N SER A 12 -11.09 12.69 -5.95
CA SER A 12 -11.55 12.98 -4.58
C SER A 12 -13.05 12.89 -4.37
N SER A 13 -13.85 13.37 -5.34
CA SER A 13 -15.31 13.31 -5.27
C SER A 13 -15.86 11.88 -5.29
N LYS A 14 -15.09 10.91 -5.78
CA LYS A 14 -15.54 9.53 -6.01
C LYS A 14 -15.30 8.59 -4.83
N PHE A 15 -14.41 8.95 -3.90
CA PHE A 15 -13.97 8.03 -2.83
C PHE A 15 -15.10 7.62 -1.88
N ARG A 16 -16.04 8.52 -1.58
CA ARG A 16 -17.13 8.24 -0.64
C ARG A 16 -18.23 7.35 -1.20
N PHE A 17 -18.40 7.28 -2.52
CA PHE A 17 -19.49 6.54 -3.14
C PHE A 17 -19.26 5.02 -3.12
N ASP A 18 -17.99 4.58 -3.11
CA ASP A 18 -17.65 3.15 -3.13
C ASP A 18 -16.31 2.88 -2.41
N ILE A 19 -16.35 2.97 -1.08
CA ILE A 19 -15.17 2.81 -0.22
C ILE A 19 -14.51 1.43 -0.42
N LYS A 20 -15.31 0.37 -0.63
CA LYS A 20 -14.79 -0.99 -0.84
C LYS A 20 -13.94 -1.07 -2.11
N ARG A 21 -14.46 -0.56 -3.23
CA ARG A 21 -13.74 -0.54 -4.50
C ARG A 21 -12.46 0.29 -4.42
N TRP A 22 -12.51 1.43 -3.75
CA TRP A 22 -11.33 2.30 -3.61
C TRP A 22 -10.26 1.74 -2.67
N LYS A 23 -10.66 0.96 -1.65
CA LYS A 23 -9.71 0.19 -0.85
C LYS A 23 -9.01 -0.89 -1.68
N ILE A 24 -9.76 -1.72 -2.41
CA ILE A 24 -9.19 -2.73 -3.31
C ILE A 24 -8.27 -2.08 -4.35
N PHE A 25 -8.68 -0.93 -4.91
CA PHE A 25 -7.83 -0.15 -5.82
C PHE A 25 -6.52 0.29 -5.15
N ALA A 26 -6.58 0.79 -3.92
CA ALA A 26 -5.39 1.20 -3.18
C ALA A 26 -4.42 0.02 -2.97
N ASP A 27 -4.95 -1.13 -2.53
CA ASP A 27 -4.19 -2.35 -2.31
C ASP A 27 -3.53 -2.85 -3.62
N LEU A 28 -4.26 -2.82 -4.74
CA LEU A 28 -3.70 -3.16 -6.05
C LEU A 28 -2.61 -2.18 -6.50
N MET A 29 -2.79 -0.87 -6.28
CA MET A 29 -1.80 0.13 -6.67
C MET A 29 -0.51 0.02 -5.86
N VAL A 30 -0.58 -0.25 -4.54
CA VAL A 30 0.64 -0.42 -3.75
C VAL A 30 1.39 -1.70 -4.15
N ASP A 31 0.68 -2.80 -4.40
CA ASP A 31 1.28 -4.07 -4.83
C ASP A 31 1.94 -3.93 -6.21
N LEU A 32 1.28 -3.25 -7.16
CA LEU A 32 1.88 -2.91 -8.46
C LEU A 32 3.12 -2.04 -8.29
N GLY A 33 3.07 -1.04 -7.40
CA GLY A 33 4.18 -0.14 -7.14
C GLY A 33 5.41 -0.87 -6.59
N ILE A 34 5.20 -1.73 -5.59
CA ILE A 34 6.26 -2.57 -5.02
C ILE A 34 6.78 -3.56 -6.07
N THR A 35 5.90 -4.19 -6.85
CA THR A 35 6.29 -5.13 -7.91
C THR A 35 7.20 -4.46 -8.93
N LEU A 36 6.88 -3.23 -9.36
CA LEU A 36 7.71 -2.46 -10.29
C LEU A 36 9.09 -2.15 -9.69
N GLU A 37 9.18 -1.82 -8.41
CA GLU A 37 10.46 -1.52 -7.76
C GLU A 37 11.34 -2.76 -7.60
N VAL A 38 10.75 -3.89 -7.21
CA VAL A 38 11.49 -5.16 -7.12
C VAL A 38 11.89 -5.65 -8.51
N ALA A 39 11.00 -5.55 -9.51
CA ALA A 39 11.29 -5.92 -10.90
C ALA A 39 12.33 -4.99 -11.56
N ALA A 40 12.48 -3.76 -11.10
CA ALA A 40 13.49 -2.84 -11.62
C ALA A 40 14.93 -3.39 -11.44
N THR A 41 15.14 -4.29 -10.46
CA THR A 41 16.46 -4.90 -10.19
C THR A 41 16.89 -5.95 -11.23
N ILE A 42 15.94 -6.50 -12.00
CA ILE A 42 16.20 -7.59 -12.95
C ILE A 42 16.24 -7.13 -14.41
N VAL A 43 15.76 -5.91 -14.68
CA VAL A 43 15.73 -5.33 -16.03
C VAL A 43 17.03 -4.58 -16.35
N PRO A 44 17.31 -4.31 -17.64
CA PRO A 44 18.42 -3.44 -18.02
C PRO A 44 18.36 -2.08 -17.32
N LYS A 45 19.53 -1.52 -16.97
CA LYS A 45 19.66 -0.26 -16.22
C LYS A 45 18.91 0.93 -16.84
N VAL A 46 18.70 0.92 -18.16
CA VAL A 46 17.93 1.95 -18.89
C VAL A 46 16.47 2.03 -18.41
N HIS A 47 15.88 0.91 -17.99
CA HIS A 47 14.49 0.85 -17.53
C HIS A 47 14.34 1.05 -16.02
N PHE A 48 15.43 1.09 -15.26
CA PHE A 48 15.38 1.22 -13.81
C PHE A 48 14.66 2.50 -13.38
N LEU A 49 15.12 3.66 -13.84
CA LEU A 49 14.55 4.96 -13.47
C LEU A 49 13.04 5.07 -13.79
N PRO A 50 12.57 4.81 -15.04
CA PRO A 50 11.14 4.91 -15.32
C PRO A 50 10.29 3.92 -14.52
N MET A 51 10.79 2.71 -14.22
CA MET A 51 10.05 1.74 -13.40
C MET A 51 9.92 2.19 -11.94
N ILE A 52 11.00 2.70 -11.33
CA ILE A 52 10.94 3.26 -9.96
C ILE A 52 10.03 4.49 -9.92
N CYS A 53 10.09 5.36 -10.93
CA CYS A 53 9.19 6.51 -11.02
C CYS A 53 7.73 6.09 -11.09
N LEU A 54 7.39 5.12 -11.96
CA LEU A 54 6.04 4.59 -12.07
C LEU A 54 5.60 3.89 -10.78
N GLY A 55 6.49 3.14 -10.13
CA GLY A 55 6.21 2.50 -8.85
C GLY A 55 5.85 3.51 -7.75
N ASN A 56 6.57 4.64 -7.69
CA ASN A 56 6.26 5.73 -6.78
C ASN A 56 4.95 6.46 -7.13
N VAL A 57 4.58 6.55 -8.40
CA VAL A 57 3.26 7.05 -8.82
C VAL A 57 2.15 6.14 -8.29
N CYS A 58 2.28 4.82 -8.47
CA CYS A 58 1.29 3.86 -7.97
C CYS A 58 1.14 3.92 -6.43
N LYS A 59 2.26 3.94 -5.69
CA LYS A 59 2.24 4.08 -4.23
C LYS A 59 1.64 5.42 -3.77
N ALA A 60 1.90 6.50 -4.50
CA ALA A 60 1.30 7.80 -4.23
C ALA A 60 -0.23 7.80 -4.43
N MET A 61 -0.73 7.11 -5.46
CA MET A 61 -2.17 6.93 -5.69
C MET A 61 -2.81 6.07 -4.59
N CYS A 62 -2.16 4.99 -4.17
CA CYS A 62 -2.58 4.20 -3.00
C CYS A 62 -2.69 5.08 -1.76
N GLY A 63 -1.66 5.86 -1.42
CA GLY A 63 -1.68 6.72 -0.23
C GLY A 63 -2.87 7.67 -0.18
N VAL A 64 -3.24 8.27 -1.32
CA VAL A 64 -4.43 9.13 -1.43
C VAL A 64 -5.72 8.33 -1.25
N ALA A 65 -5.90 7.23 -1.99
CA ALA A 65 -7.13 6.44 -1.95
C ALA A 65 -7.34 5.79 -0.57
N ALA A 66 -6.29 5.17 -0.01
CA ALA A 66 -6.31 4.56 1.32
C ALA A 66 -6.56 5.60 2.42
N GLY A 67 -5.91 6.77 2.33
CA GLY A 67 -6.12 7.87 3.28
C GLY A 67 -7.56 8.40 3.25
N ALA A 68 -8.13 8.61 2.06
CA ALA A 68 -9.51 9.05 1.91
C ALA A 68 -10.52 8.01 2.43
N CYS A 69 -10.32 6.73 2.12
CA CYS A 69 -11.16 5.63 2.61
C CYS A 69 -11.05 5.49 4.14
N GLY A 70 -9.84 5.56 4.69
CA GLY A 70 -9.59 5.53 6.13
C GLY A 70 -10.27 6.69 6.86
N GLY A 71 -10.19 7.90 6.31
CA GLY A 71 -10.88 9.07 6.87
C GLY A 71 -12.40 8.90 6.90
N ALA A 72 -13.00 8.35 5.83
CA ALA A 72 -14.44 8.07 5.79
C ALA A 72 -14.85 6.99 6.81
N ILE A 73 -14.03 5.95 6.99
CA ILE A 73 -14.26 4.88 7.99
C ILE A 73 -14.13 5.44 9.41
N ASN A 74 -13.11 6.24 9.69
CA ASN A 74 -12.91 6.85 11.00
C ASN A 74 -14.07 7.79 11.35
N LEU A 75 -14.57 8.56 10.38
CA LEU A 75 -15.75 9.40 10.56
C LEU A 75 -17.01 8.58 10.86
N HIS A 76 -17.19 7.42 10.21
CA HIS A 76 -18.31 6.53 10.49
C HIS A 76 -18.25 5.99 11.93
N TRP A 77 -17.06 5.65 12.42
CA TRP A 77 -16.86 5.14 13.78
C TRP A 77 -16.74 6.21 14.87
N ALA A 78 -16.70 7.49 14.50
CA ALA A 78 -16.63 8.61 15.44
C ALA A 78 -17.96 8.92 16.17
N THR A 79 -18.93 8.01 16.16
CA THR A 79 -20.22 8.20 16.83
C THR A 79 -20.02 8.33 18.34
N GLY A 80 -20.10 9.56 18.85
CA GLY A 80 -19.98 9.87 20.28
C GLY A 80 -18.56 10.15 20.78
N SER A 81 -17.57 10.24 19.89
CA SER A 81 -16.17 10.54 20.23
C SER A 81 -15.56 11.57 19.28
N ASP A 82 -14.53 12.28 19.72
CA ASP A 82 -13.82 13.23 18.85
C ASP A 82 -13.04 12.48 17.75
N ILE A 83 -13.28 12.86 16.49
CA ILE A 83 -12.59 12.29 15.33
C ILE A 83 -11.07 12.52 15.39
N SER A 84 -10.63 13.59 16.05
CA SER A 84 -9.20 13.88 16.25
C SER A 84 -8.53 12.84 17.15
N GLU A 85 -9.22 12.38 18.20
CA GLU A 85 -8.74 11.32 19.10
C GLU A 85 -8.63 9.98 18.35
N ILE A 86 -9.66 9.62 17.57
CA ILE A 86 -9.65 8.41 16.74
C ILE A 86 -8.47 8.45 15.76
N ASN A 87 -8.29 9.56 15.05
CA ASN A 87 -7.21 9.72 14.08
C ASN A 87 -5.83 9.65 14.75
N ALA A 88 -5.67 10.22 15.95
CA ALA A 88 -4.41 10.14 16.70
C ALA A 88 -4.08 8.70 17.10
N LYS A 89 -5.05 7.95 17.65
CA LYS A 89 -4.86 6.53 18.02
C LYS A 89 -4.60 5.65 16.81
N PHE A 90 -5.33 5.87 15.71
CA PHE A 90 -5.12 5.14 14.46
C PHE A 90 -3.74 5.41 13.87
N GLY A 91 -3.28 6.66 13.87
CA GLY A 91 -1.92 7.02 13.44
C GLY A 91 -0.84 6.36 14.29
N ALA A 92 -1.02 6.32 15.61
CA ALA A 92 -0.11 5.61 16.52
C ALA A 92 -0.08 4.10 16.24
N GLN A 93 -1.24 3.48 16.02
CA GLN A 93 -1.34 2.06 15.66
C GLN A 93 -0.62 1.77 14.34
N ASN A 94 -0.81 2.60 13.30
CA ASN A 94 -0.14 2.43 12.01
C ASN A 94 1.39 2.57 12.15
N THR A 95 1.85 3.47 13.02
CA THR A 95 3.28 3.68 13.28
C THR A 95 3.90 2.48 14.00
N ILE A 96 3.25 1.97 15.05
CA ILE A 96 3.73 0.81 15.82
C ILE A 96 3.73 -0.44 14.93
N SER A 97 2.64 -0.70 14.22
CA SER A 97 2.55 -1.85 13.32
C SER A 97 3.58 -1.77 12.18
N GLY A 98 3.77 -0.60 11.58
CA GLY A 98 4.82 -0.38 10.58
C GLY A 98 6.23 -0.57 11.14
N GLY A 99 6.49 -0.09 12.36
CA GLY A 99 7.78 -0.28 13.05
C GLY A 99 8.07 -1.74 13.36
N ILE A 100 7.10 -2.48 13.89
CA ILE A 100 7.23 -3.93 14.11
C ILE A 100 7.48 -4.65 12.78
N GLY A 101 6.70 -4.30 11.74
CA GLY A 101 6.87 -4.85 10.39
C GLY A 101 8.27 -4.63 9.82
N LEU A 102 8.85 -3.44 10.03
CA LEU A 102 10.21 -3.14 9.59
C LEU A 102 11.26 -3.99 10.33
N VAL A 103 11.13 -4.14 11.64
CA VAL A 103 12.05 -4.97 12.45
C VAL A 103 11.96 -6.43 12.02
N VAL A 104 10.75 -6.98 11.92
CA VAL A 104 10.53 -8.36 11.48
C VAL A 104 11.04 -8.57 10.05
N GLY A 105 10.74 -7.63 9.14
CA GLY A 105 11.21 -7.68 7.75
C GLY A 105 12.72 -7.65 7.64
N ALA A 106 13.41 -6.83 8.46
CA ALA A 106 14.87 -6.78 8.48
C ALA A 106 15.51 -8.08 9.00
N LEU A 107 14.91 -8.71 10.02
CA LEU A 107 15.35 -10.02 10.50
C LEU A 107 15.10 -11.12 9.44
N PHE A 108 13.93 -11.11 8.82
CA PHE A 108 13.56 -12.05 7.76
C PHE A 108 14.48 -11.93 6.53
N ALA A 109 14.85 -10.71 6.14
CA ALA A 109 15.76 -10.46 5.02
C ALA A 109 17.10 -11.20 5.20
N ARG A 110 17.65 -11.24 6.41
CA ARG A 110 18.90 -11.99 6.70
C ARG A 110 18.73 -13.50 6.54
N SER A 111 17.53 -14.03 6.78
CA SER A 111 17.27 -15.47 6.67
C SER A 111 17.15 -15.94 5.22
N ILE A 112 17.01 -15.04 4.26
CA ILE A 112 16.76 -15.37 2.84
C ILE A 112 17.94 -15.11 1.91
N ASP A 113 19.10 -14.69 2.43
CA ASP A 113 20.29 -14.33 1.63
C ASP A 113 20.78 -15.47 0.70
N LEU A 114 20.59 -16.74 1.09
CA LEU A 114 21.00 -17.91 0.31
C LEU A 114 19.87 -18.50 -0.56
N VAL A 115 18.67 -17.90 -0.53
CA VAL A 115 17.50 -18.41 -1.26
C VAL A 115 17.56 -17.96 -2.72
N SER A 116 17.27 -18.88 -3.64
CA SER A 116 17.26 -18.55 -5.07
C SER A 116 16.22 -17.46 -5.39
N GLN A 117 16.60 -16.55 -6.30
CA GLN A 117 15.74 -15.46 -6.75
C GLN A 117 14.37 -15.96 -7.27
N THR A 118 14.34 -17.09 -7.99
CA THR A 118 13.09 -17.70 -8.48
C THR A 118 12.18 -18.13 -7.34
N THR A 119 12.72 -18.70 -6.26
CA THR A 119 11.94 -19.07 -5.07
C THR A 119 11.37 -17.83 -4.39
N LEU A 120 12.15 -16.76 -4.28
CA LEU A 120 11.70 -15.50 -3.70
C LEU A 120 10.57 -14.86 -4.52
N TRP A 121 10.66 -14.86 -5.85
CA TRP A 121 9.58 -14.38 -6.70
C TRP A 121 8.30 -15.22 -6.59
N LYS A 122 8.42 -16.56 -6.49
CA LYS A 122 7.26 -17.43 -6.26
C LYS A 122 6.60 -17.13 -4.90
N LEU A 123 7.40 -16.97 -3.85
CA LEU A 123 6.90 -16.61 -2.53
C LEU A 123 6.24 -15.23 -2.52
N TYR A 124 6.89 -14.24 -3.15
CA TYR A 124 6.36 -12.89 -3.31
C TYR A 124 5.00 -12.90 -4.01
N VAL A 125 4.91 -13.50 -5.20
CA VAL A 125 3.65 -13.59 -5.95
C VAL A 125 2.57 -14.33 -5.14
N SER A 126 2.92 -15.44 -4.48
CA SER A 126 1.97 -16.18 -3.63
C SER A 126 1.44 -15.32 -2.48
N LEU A 127 2.31 -14.57 -1.81
CA LEU A 127 1.91 -13.68 -0.72
C LEU A 127 1.09 -12.49 -1.22
N THR A 128 1.43 -11.90 -2.36
CA THR A 128 0.67 -10.81 -2.98
C THR A 128 -0.73 -11.28 -3.39
N VAL A 129 -0.86 -12.47 -4.00
CA VAL A 129 -2.16 -13.05 -4.33
C VAL A 129 -2.98 -13.32 -3.06
N PHE A 130 -2.36 -13.89 -2.03
CA PHE A 130 -3.01 -14.12 -0.75
C PHE A 130 -3.46 -12.82 -0.08
N HIS A 131 -2.61 -11.79 -0.10
CA HIS A 131 -2.90 -10.44 0.40
C HIS A 131 -4.15 -9.86 -0.26
N ILE A 132 -4.20 -9.83 -1.59
CA ILE A 132 -5.35 -9.31 -2.33
C ILE A 132 -6.61 -10.14 -2.06
N TYR A 133 -6.50 -11.48 -2.07
CA TYR A 133 -7.63 -12.36 -1.77
C TYR A 133 -8.20 -12.13 -0.36
N ALA A 134 -7.34 -12.04 0.65
CA ALA A 134 -7.74 -11.77 2.02
C ALA A 134 -8.42 -10.40 2.17
N ASN A 135 -7.90 -9.37 1.49
CA ASN A 135 -8.52 -8.05 1.47
C ASN A 135 -9.90 -8.07 0.80
N ILE A 136 -10.06 -8.74 -0.35
CA ILE A 136 -11.36 -8.88 -1.02
C ILE A 136 -12.37 -9.60 -0.11
N LYS A 137 -11.93 -10.66 0.59
CA LYS A 137 -12.82 -11.43 1.46
C LYS A 137 -13.20 -10.72 2.76
N SER A 138 -12.34 -9.83 3.27
CA SER A 138 -12.58 -9.12 4.54
C SER A 138 -13.48 -7.89 4.39
N MET A 139 -13.70 -7.40 3.16
CA MET A 139 -14.53 -6.22 2.86
C MET A 139 -15.97 -6.57 2.52
#